data_AF-A0AAE6F480-F1
#
_entry.id   AF-A0AAE6F480-F1
#
_cell.length_a   1.000
_cell.length_b   1.000
_cell.length_c   1.000
_cell.angle_alpha   90.00
_cell.angle_beta   90.00
_cell.angle_gamma   90.00
#
_symmetry.space_group_name_H-M   'P 1'
#
loop_
_entity.id
_entity.type
_entity.pdbx_description
1 polymer ?
#
loop_
_entity_poly.entity_id
_entity_poly.type
_entity_poly.pdbx_seq_one_letter_code
_entity_poly.pdbx_strand_id
1 'polypeptide(L)'
;MANETTIGAKLRQARLDKHISLDELQQMTKVQKRYLEAIEADRFEQLPGTFYVRAFIRQYAAAVGEDGDKLVSVFDGKDTLAEPLPKRPQPETVSGSRKALHVEEKGGTFLSRYLPMILLGLVAVTIICIVGYMAWQDRHSTPMIQGSSAPVVENSAYTSTSSTVESTASKETSESETQSSSSTESSEKEMTMTKGESSQSDISISIKDATNPIKLELTGLDASCWVGILVDNAYVYQYTLQAGEVQSTTLPENATNATIVLGASQNIQIAANGQKIDFDDPQYKLLQKNVHLAIEYQETN
;
A
#
# COMPACT_ATOMS: atom_id res chain seq x y z
N MET A 1 13.30 16.25 2.70
CA MET A 1 13.66 15.74 1.36
C MET A 1 13.91 14.25 1.50
N ALA A 2 13.56 13.41 0.52
CA ALA A 2 13.87 11.99 0.59
C ALA A 2 15.40 11.80 0.54
N ASN A 3 15.94 10.91 1.37
CA ASN A 3 17.38 10.65 1.40
C ASN A 3 17.72 9.67 0.27
N GLU A 4 17.87 10.18 -0.96
CA GLU A 4 18.25 9.39 -2.13
C GLU A 4 19.60 8.70 -1.86
N THR A 5 19.54 7.39 -1.61
CA THR A 5 20.73 6.61 -1.27
C THR A 5 21.54 6.42 -2.54
N THR A 6 22.69 7.09 -2.62
CA THR A 6 23.57 7.05 -3.79
C THR A 6 24.42 5.78 -3.82
N ILE A 7 25.08 5.52 -4.95
CA ILE A 7 25.95 4.34 -5.12
C ILE A 7 27.16 4.46 -4.18
N GLY A 8 27.75 5.65 -4.08
CA GLY A 8 28.84 5.95 -3.15
C GLY A 8 28.45 5.80 -1.69
N ALA A 9 27.29 6.35 -1.30
CA ALA A 9 26.77 6.21 0.06
C ALA A 9 26.53 4.74 0.44
N LYS A 10 25.89 3.95 -0.45
CA LYS A 10 25.61 2.54 -0.20
C LYS A 10 26.88 1.70 -0.10
N LEU A 11 27.84 1.87 -1.02
CA LEU A 11 29.12 1.16 -0.98
C LEU A 11 29.93 1.51 0.27
N ARG A 12 29.96 2.80 0.64
CA ARG A 12 30.59 3.28 1.88
C ARG A 12 29.96 2.65 3.13
N GLN A 13 28.64 2.57 3.19
CA GLN A 13 27.93 1.94 4.31
C GLN A 13 28.31 0.46 4.42
N ALA A 14 28.16 -0.31 3.34
CA ALA A 14 28.53 -1.73 3.32
C ALA A 14 30.02 -1.99 3.66
N ARG A 15 30.93 -1.04 3.37
CA ARG A 15 32.33 -1.10 3.82
C ARG A 15 32.45 -0.90 5.33
N LEU A 16 31.76 0.10 5.90
CA LEU A 16 31.79 0.43 7.32
C LEU A 16 31.13 -0.66 8.19
N ASP A 17 30.03 -1.25 7.71
CA ASP A 17 29.33 -2.36 8.34
C ASP A 17 30.19 -3.64 8.41
N LYS A 18 31.14 -3.78 7.47
CA LYS A 18 32.18 -4.83 7.49
C LYS A 18 33.49 -4.41 8.18
N HIS A 19 33.54 -3.19 8.71
CA HIS A 19 34.72 -2.58 9.35
C HIS A 19 35.98 -2.49 8.48
N ILE A 20 35.84 -2.60 7.16
CA ILE A 20 36.97 -2.61 6.22
C ILE A 20 37.51 -1.18 6.05
N SER A 21 38.84 -1.02 6.13
CA SER A 21 39.48 0.28 5.87
C SER A 21 39.62 0.56 4.36
N LEU A 22 39.76 1.84 3.97
CA LEU A 22 40.00 2.19 2.55
C LEU A 22 41.33 1.64 2.02
N ASP A 23 42.35 1.56 2.88
CA ASP A 23 43.68 1.03 2.53
C ASP A 23 43.68 -0.50 2.39
N GLU A 24 42.86 -1.19 3.18
CA GLU A 24 42.56 -2.62 3.08
C GLU A 24 41.70 -2.92 1.85
N LEU A 25 40.66 -2.14 1.58
CA LEU A 25 39.84 -2.29 0.37
C LEU A 25 40.68 -2.09 -0.90
N GLN A 26 41.64 -1.16 -0.89
CA GLN A 26 42.66 -1.03 -1.94
C GLN A 26 43.53 -2.31 -2.06
N GLN A 27 43.92 -2.93 -0.95
CA GLN A 27 44.67 -4.19 -0.97
C GLN A 27 43.82 -5.37 -1.49
N MET A 28 42.53 -5.43 -1.18
CA MET A 28 41.60 -6.46 -1.68
C MET A 28 41.33 -6.30 -3.18
N THR A 29 40.89 -5.11 -3.59
CA THR A 29 40.40 -4.83 -4.97
C THR A 29 41.49 -4.51 -5.98
N LYS A 30 42.67 -4.08 -5.50
CA LYS A 30 43.76 -3.44 -6.27
C LYS A 30 43.37 -2.09 -6.92
N VAL A 31 42.21 -1.53 -6.60
CA VAL A 31 41.81 -0.17 -6.99
C VAL A 31 42.52 0.84 -6.09
N GLN A 32 43.14 1.86 -6.68
CA GLN A 32 43.83 2.90 -5.89
C GLN A 32 42.85 3.65 -4.99
N LYS A 33 43.25 3.91 -3.74
CA LYS A 33 42.43 4.53 -2.70
C LYS A 33 41.71 5.81 -3.13
N ARG A 34 42.39 6.70 -3.88
CA ARG A 34 41.77 7.92 -4.47
C ARG A 34 40.53 7.67 -5.34
N TYR A 35 40.44 6.51 -6.01
CA TYR A 35 39.27 6.15 -6.82
C TYR A 35 38.18 5.50 -5.97
N LEU A 36 38.53 4.81 -4.88
CA LEU A 36 37.56 4.32 -3.89
C LEU A 36 36.92 5.51 -3.15
N GLU A 37 37.72 6.50 -2.74
CA GLU A 37 37.27 7.77 -2.15
C GLU A 37 36.38 8.57 -3.12
N ALA A 38 36.73 8.62 -4.41
CA ALA A 38 35.89 9.24 -5.43
C ALA A 38 34.55 8.49 -5.63
N ILE A 39 34.55 7.15 -5.61
CA ILE A 39 33.32 6.33 -5.65
C ILE A 39 32.45 6.61 -4.42
N GLU A 40 33.01 6.62 -3.20
CA GLU A 40 32.26 6.92 -1.96
C GLU A 40 31.67 8.34 -1.89
N ALA A 41 32.11 9.23 -2.79
CA ALA A 41 31.60 10.59 -2.94
C ALA A 41 30.77 10.80 -4.22
N ASP A 42 30.48 9.72 -4.96
CA ASP A 42 29.80 9.69 -6.28
C ASP A 42 30.49 10.55 -7.37
N ARG A 43 31.79 10.83 -7.20
CA ARG A 43 32.63 11.65 -8.10
C ARG A 43 33.21 10.83 -9.24
N PHE A 44 32.32 10.22 -10.01
CA PHE A 44 32.66 9.30 -11.10
C PHE A 44 33.47 9.96 -12.24
N GLU A 45 33.43 11.29 -12.35
CA GLU A 45 34.22 12.08 -13.30
C GLU A 45 35.74 12.05 -13.03
N GLN A 46 36.17 11.64 -11.84
CA GLN A 46 37.58 11.60 -11.44
C GLN A 46 38.26 10.26 -11.74
N LEU A 47 37.50 9.28 -12.22
CA LEU A 47 38.00 7.97 -12.61
C LEU A 47 38.49 7.98 -14.08
N PRO A 48 39.38 7.06 -14.51
CA PRO A 48 40.00 7.08 -15.85
C PRO A 48 39.08 6.78 -17.05
N GLY A 49 37.77 7.00 -16.93
CA GLY A 49 36.74 6.72 -17.94
C GLY A 49 35.62 5.81 -17.41
N THR A 50 34.44 5.92 -18.01
CA THR A 50 33.20 5.23 -17.57
C THR A 50 33.29 3.70 -17.54
N PHE A 51 34.16 3.10 -18.38
CA PHE A 51 34.46 1.67 -18.31
C PHE A 51 35.10 1.27 -16.97
N TYR A 52 36.05 2.08 -16.48
CA TYR A 52 36.69 1.86 -15.18
C TYR A 52 35.74 2.12 -14.01
N VAL A 53 34.81 3.08 -14.14
CA VAL A 53 33.75 3.29 -13.14
C VAL A 53 32.95 2.00 -12.92
N ARG A 54 32.43 1.38 -14.00
CA ARG A 54 31.69 0.11 -13.90
C ARG A 54 32.53 -1.03 -13.33
N ALA A 55 33.81 -1.13 -13.72
CA ALA A 55 34.72 -2.16 -13.21
C ALA A 55 35.01 -1.99 -11.71
N PHE A 56 35.28 -0.77 -11.26
CA PHE A 56 35.59 -0.47 -9.86
C PHE A 56 34.35 -0.56 -8.97
N ILE A 57 33.17 -0.17 -9.43
CA ILE A 57 31.89 -0.41 -8.73
C ILE A 57 31.71 -1.91 -8.45
N ARG A 58 31.87 -2.77 -9.47
CA ARG A 58 31.80 -4.24 -9.29
C ARG A 58 32.85 -4.77 -8.31
N GLN A 59 34.10 -4.30 -8.41
CA GLN A 59 35.19 -4.75 -7.54
C GLN A 59 34.99 -4.33 -6.08
N TYR A 60 34.55 -3.09 -5.84
CA TYR A 60 34.15 -2.59 -4.53
C TYR A 60 32.99 -3.46 -3.99
N ALA A 61 31.91 -3.56 -4.76
CA ALA A 61 30.71 -4.31 -4.38
C ALA A 61 31.03 -5.75 -4.00
N ALA A 62 31.80 -6.48 -4.82
CA ALA A 62 32.20 -7.85 -4.53
C ALA A 62 33.02 -7.98 -3.23
N ALA A 63 33.91 -7.02 -2.92
CA ALA A 63 34.66 -7.01 -1.67
C ALA A 63 33.77 -6.75 -0.44
N VAL A 64 32.76 -5.87 -0.56
CA VAL A 64 31.79 -5.59 0.53
C VAL A 64 30.56 -6.49 0.51
N GLY A 65 30.44 -7.44 -0.43
CA GLY A 65 29.33 -8.40 -0.53
C GLY A 65 28.02 -7.82 -1.09
N GLU A 66 28.10 -6.71 -1.82
CA GLU A 66 27.00 -6.04 -2.50
C GLU A 66 26.81 -6.53 -3.95
N ASP A 67 25.62 -6.32 -4.49
CA ASP A 67 25.28 -6.70 -5.87
C ASP A 67 25.86 -5.70 -6.88
N GLY A 68 27.10 -5.97 -7.32
CA GLY A 68 27.83 -5.12 -8.25
C GLY A 68 27.18 -4.95 -9.63
N ASP A 69 26.31 -5.87 -10.06
CA ASP A 69 25.62 -5.76 -11.35
C ASP A 69 24.34 -4.93 -11.26
N LYS A 70 23.62 -4.97 -10.13
CA LYS A 70 22.59 -3.96 -9.81
C LYS A 70 23.22 -2.57 -9.72
N LEU A 71 24.31 -2.41 -8.98
CA LEU A 71 24.95 -1.09 -8.83
C LEU A 71 25.47 -0.52 -10.17
N VAL A 72 25.98 -1.37 -11.07
CA VAL A 72 26.31 -0.94 -12.45
C VAL A 72 25.06 -0.63 -13.28
N SER A 73 23.95 -1.32 -13.05
CA SER A 73 22.66 -1.03 -13.74
C SER A 73 22.06 0.30 -13.30
N VAL A 74 22.20 0.66 -12.01
CA VAL A 74 21.84 1.98 -11.49
C VAL A 74 22.75 3.06 -12.06
N PHE A 75 24.07 2.85 -12.10
CA PHE A 75 25.02 3.78 -12.72
C PHE A 75 24.72 4.01 -14.22
N ASP A 76 24.23 2.98 -14.91
CA ASP A 76 23.80 3.05 -16.30
C ASP A 76 22.40 3.69 -16.51
N GLY A 77 21.71 4.09 -15.43
CA GLY A 77 20.36 4.67 -15.49
C GLY A 77 19.27 3.67 -15.89
N LYS A 78 19.50 2.36 -15.73
CA LYS A 78 18.59 1.26 -16.11
C LYS A 78 17.74 0.73 -14.95
N ASP A 79 18.18 1.00 -13.72
CA ASP A 79 17.61 0.51 -12.47
C ASP A 79 17.73 1.62 -11.41
N THR A 80 17.11 1.47 -10.24
CA THR A 80 17.22 2.46 -9.15
C THR A 80 17.64 1.81 -7.83
N LEU A 81 18.25 2.61 -6.94
CA LEU A 81 18.66 2.14 -5.60
C LEU A 81 17.50 2.09 -4.58
N ALA A 82 16.32 2.60 -4.94
CA ALA A 82 15.11 2.36 -4.17
C ALA A 82 14.73 0.89 -4.30
N GLU A 83 14.47 0.20 -3.17
CA GLU A 83 13.80 -1.08 -3.25
C GLU A 83 12.50 -0.94 -4.03
N PRO A 84 12.14 -1.90 -4.91
CA PRO A 84 10.88 -1.84 -5.62
C PRO A 84 9.76 -1.91 -4.58
N LEU A 85 9.11 -0.76 -4.33
CA LEU A 85 7.97 -0.62 -3.42
C LEU A 85 7.09 -1.86 -3.54
N PRO A 86 6.82 -2.60 -2.45
CA PRO A 86 6.16 -3.90 -2.52
C PRO A 86 4.88 -3.70 -3.31
N LYS A 87 4.82 -4.31 -4.51
CA LYS A 87 3.70 -4.13 -5.44
C LYS A 87 2.45 -4.50 -4.67
N ARG A 88 1.70 -3.49 -4.22
CA ARG A 88 0.48 -3.66 -3.45
C ARG A 88 -0.31 -4.74 -4.16
N PRO A 89 -0.66 -5.87 -3.51
CA PRO A 89 -1.38 -6.93 -4.17
C PRO A 89 -2.61 -6.27 -4.79
N GLN A 90 -2.65 -6.26 -6.14
CA GLN A 90 -3.80 -5.69 -6.82
C GLN A 90 -4.99 -6.48 -6.30
N PRO A 91 -6.03 -5.82 -5.76
CA PRO A 91 -7.11 -6.53 -5.11
C PRO A 91 -7.65 -7.55 -6.11
N GLU A 92 -7.51 -8.83 -5.78
CA GLU A 92 -8.06 -9.88 -6.61
C GLU A 92 -9.53 -9.55 -6.76
N THR A 93 -9.99 -9.34 -8.00
CA THR A 93 -11.38 -9.01 -8.22
C THR A 93 -12.17 -10.24 -7.84
N VAL A 94 -12.83 -10.19 -6.67
CA VAL A 94 -13.63 -11.29 -6.09
C VAL A 94 -14.95 -11.43 -6.87
N SER A 95 -14.83 -11.57 -8.18
CA SER A 95 -15.87 -12.05 -9.08
C SER A 95 -15.93 -13.56 -8.93
N GLY A 96 -16.49 -13.99 -7.79
CA GLY A 96 -16.72 -15.39 -7.43
C GLY A 96 -17.78 -16.07 -8.31
N SER A 97 -17.56 -16.09 -9.63
CA SER A 97 -18.44 -16.72 -10.61
C SER A 97 -17.64 -17.49 -11.67
N ARG A 98 -17.20 -18.69 -11.26
CA ARG A 98 -16.88 -19.82 -12.14
C ARG A 98 -15.81 -19.59 -13.23
N LYS A 99 -14.55 -19.30 -12.84
CA LYS A 99 -13.40 -19.39 -13.76
C LYS A 99 -12.04 -19.78 -13.16
N ALA A 100 -12.05 -20.44 -12.00
CA ALA A 100 -10.83 -20.94 -11.34
C ALA A 100 -10.54 -22.42 -11.67
N LEU A 101 -10.07 -22.70 -12.88
CA LEU A 101 -9.34 -23.95 -13.21
C LEU A 101 -8.43 -23.75 -14.42
N HIS A 102 -7.46 -22.83 -14.31
CA HIS A 102 -6.44 -22.64 -15.35
C HIS A 102 -5.26 -23.59 -15.10
N VAL A 103 -5.49 -24.89 -15.34
CA VAL A 103 -4.43 -25.93 -15.31
C VAL A 103 -3.42 -25.66 -16.42
N GLU A 104 -2.14 -25.95 -16.17
CA GLU A 104 -1.11 -26.01 -17.22
C GLU A 104 -1.40 -27.13 -18.22
N GLU A 105 -1.98 -26.79 -19.38
CA GLU A 105 -2.10 -27.70 -20.52
C GLU A 105 -1.11 -27.31 -21.62
N LYS A 106 -0.03 -28.08 -21.74
CA LYS A 106 0.97 -27.93 -22.82
C LYS A 106 0.37 -28.41 -24.15
N GLY A 107 0.30 -27.50 -25.13
CA GLY A 107 0.32 -27.89 -26.55
C GLY A 107 -0.97 -28.46 -27.14
N GLY A 108 -2.11 -27.80 -26.93
CA GLY A 108 -3.36 -28.12 -27.63
C GLY A 108 -3.23 -27.97 -29.16
N THR A 109 -3.33 -29.09 -29.89
CA THR A 109 -3.07 -29.13 -31.34
C THR A 109 -4.16 -28.46 -32.20
N PHE A 110 -3.79 -28.20 -33.45
CA PHE A 110 -4.53 -27.51 -34.50
C PHE A 110 -5.99 -27.96 -34.72
N LEU A 111 -6.39 -29.18 -34.33
CA LEU A 111 -7.76 -29.68 -34.52
C LEU A 111 -8.82 -28.84 -33.77
N SER A 112 -8.47 -28.32 -32.58
CA SER A 112 -9.41 -27.56 -31.73
C SER A 112 -10.03 -26.36 -32.46
N ARG A 113 -9.24 -25.68 -33.31
CA ARG A 113 -9.68 -24.50 -34.07
C ARG A 113 -10.69 -24.81 -35.18
N TYR A 114 -10.70 -26.04 -35.70
CA TYR A 114 -11.60 -26.46 -36.78
C TYR A 114 -12.80 -27.26 -36.29
N LEU A 115 -12.78 -27.74 -35.05
CA LEU A 115 -13.88 -28.51 -34.43
C LEU A 115 -15.27 -27.85 -34.57
N PRO A 116 -15.49 -26.55 -34.27
CA PRO A 116 -16.81 -25.93 -34.46
C PRO A 116 -17.21 -25.81 -35.94
N MET A 117 -16.23 -25.64 -36.85
CA MET A 117 -16.46 -25.57 -38.29
C MET A 117 -16.92 -26.92 -38.84
N ILE A 118 -16.29 -28.01 -38.39
CA ILE A 118 -16.62 -29.40 -38.74
C ILE A 118 -18.00 -29.79 -38.18
N LEU A 119 -18.30 -29.42 -36.93
CA LEU A 119 -19.59 -29.72 -36.31
C LEU A 119 -20.74 -28.99 -37.02
N LEU A 120 -20.56 -27.72 -37.39
CA LEU A 120 -21.54 -26.97 -38.19
C LEU A 120 -21.75 -27.61 -39.58
N GLY A 121 -20.67 -28.04 -40.23
CA GLY A 121 -20.74 -28.76 -41.51
C GLY A 121 -21.48 -30.09 -41.40
N LEU A 122 -21.25 -30.87 -40.33
CA LEU A 122 -21.94 -32.13 -40.09
C LEU A 122 -23.44 -31.91 -39.88
N VAL A 123 -23.83 -30.91 -39.08
CA VAL A 123 -25.24 -30.52 -38.90
C VAL A 123 -25.88 -30.16 -40.24
N ALA A 124 -25.23 -29.33 -41.06
CA ALA A 124 -25.73 -28.98 -42.39
C ALA A 124 -25.92 -30.20 -43.30
N VAL A 125 -24.97 -31.14 -43.32
CA VAL A 125 -25.10 -32.41 -44.07
C VAL A 125 -26.26 -33.25 -43.55
N THR A 126 -26.46 -33.38 -42.23
CA THR A 126 -27.60 -34.15 -41.69
C THR A 126 -28.95 -33.53 -42.07
N ILE A 127 -29.06 -32.19 -42.08
CA ILE A 127 -30.28 -31.50 -42.53
C ILE A 127 -30.53 -31.77 -44.03
N ILE A 128 -29.49 -31.72 -44.87
CA ILE A 128 -29.60 -32.03 -46.30
C ILE A 128 -30.04 -33.49 -46.52
N CYS A 129 -29.50 -34.45 -45.76
CA CYS A 129 -29.92 -35.84 -45.81
C CYS A 129 -31.37 -36.04 -45.35
N ILE A 130 -31.82 -35.35 -44.30
CA ILE A 130 -33.20 -35.40 -43.81
C ILE A 130 -34.16 -34.81 -44.85
N VAL A 131 -33.86 -33.62 -45.39
CA VAL A 131 -34.69 -32.97 -46.43
C VAL A 131 -34.73 -33.81 -47.71
N GLY A 132 -33.61 -34.41 -48.12
CA GLY A 132 -33.55 -35.33 -49.27
C GLY A 132 -34.37 -36.61 -49.05
N TYR A 133 -34.33 -37.18 -47.84
CA TYR A 133 -35.14 -38.33 -47.47
C TYR A 133 -36.65 -37.98 -47.42
N MET A 134 -37.01 -36.85 -46.82
CA MET A 134 -38.40 -36.36 -46.80
C MET A 134 -38.92 -36.09 -48.22
N ALA A 135 -38.13 -35.44 -49.08
CA ALA A 135 -38.52 -35.21 -50.48
C ALA A 135 -38.64 -36.50 -51.30
N TRP A 136 -37.88 -37.54 -50.96
CA TRP A 136 -38.05 -38.89 -51.54
C TRP A 136 -39.33 -39.57 -51.03
N GLN A 137 -39.60 -39.48 -49.73
CA GLN A 137 -40.80 -40.05 -49.10
C GLN A 137 -42.10 -39.34 -49.52
N ASP A 138 -42.05 -38.03 -49.72
CA ASP A 138 -43.14 -37.22 -50.27
C ASP A 138 -43.43 -37.59 -51.74
N ARG A 139 -42.39 -37.95 -52.51
CA ARG A 139 -42.53 -38.54 -53.86
C ARG A 139 -43.18 -39.93 -53.88
N HIS A 140 -43.25 -40.60 -52.74
CA HIS A 140 -44.01 -41.84 -52.53
C HIS A 140 -45.38 -41.60 -51.86
N SER A 141 -45.73 -40.34 -51.55
CA SER A 141 -46.97 -39.96 -50.87
C SER A 141 -47.95 -39.34 -51.86
N THR A 142 -49.08 -39.99 -52.12
CA THR A 142 -50.11 -39.48 -53.04
C THR A 142 -50.89 -38.32 -52.41
N PRO A 143 -50.95 -37.12 -53.03
CA PRO A 143 -51.59 -35.97 -52.42
C PRO A 143 -53.12 -36.08 -52.44
N MET A 144 -53.75 -36.09 -51.27
CA MET A 144 -55.19 -35.90 -51.12
C MET A 144 -55.49 -34.39 -50.98
N ILE A 145 -56.11 -33.80 -52.01
CA ILE A 145 -56.43 -32.37 -52.04
C ILE A 145 -57.80 -32.12 -51.39
N GLN A 146 -57.80 -31.43 -50.25
CA GLN A 146 -58.97 -30.77 -49.67
C GLN A 146 -58.51 -29.74 -48.61
N GLY A 147 -59.00 -28.48 -48.55
CA GLY A 147 -59.86 -27.76 -49.48
C GLY A 147 -60.67 -26.66 -48.77
N SER A 148 -60.24 -25.39 -48.87
CA SER A 148 -60.84 -24.21 -48.19
C SER A 148 -60.67 -24.22 -46.65
N SER A 149 -60.73 -23.12 -45.87
CA SER A 149 -61.14 -21.71 -46.12
C SER A 149 -60.23 -20.71 -45.36
N ALA A 150 -60.40 -19.40 -45.60
CA ALA A 150 -59.65 -18.27 -44.99
C ALA A 150 -60.63 -17.27 -44.29
N PRO A 151 -60.30 -15.98 -44.01
CA PRO A 151 -59.27 -15.36 -43.14
C PRO A 151 -59.86 -14.28 -42.17
N VAL A 152 -59.05 -13.30 -41.70
CA VAL A 152 -59.43 -11.93 -41.16
C VAL A 152 -60.01 -11.90 -39.70
N VAL A 153 -59.81 -10.92 -38.79
CA VAL A 153 -59.06 -9.62 -38.64
C VAL A 153 -58.18 -9.69 -37.36
N GLU A 154 -57.14 -8.90 -37.03
CA GLU A 154 -56.44 -7.73 -37.61
C GLU A 154 -57.02 -6.29 -37.42
N ASN A 155 -56.53 -5.50 -36.43
CA ASN A 155 -56.11 -4.09 -36.61
C ASN A 155 -55.32 -3.45 -35.42
N SER A 156 -54.32 -2.63 -35.80
CA SER A 156 -53.64 -1.44 -35.22
C SER A 156 -54.36 -0.60 -34.12
N ALA A 157 -53.73 0.35 -33.39
CA ALA A 157 -52.65 1.26 -33.81
C ALA A 157 -51.81 1.97 -32.69
N TYR A 158 -50.74 2.63 -33.15
CA TYR A 158 -49.70 3.41 -32.47
C TYR A 158 -50.16 4.79 -31.95
N THR A 159 -49.41 5.42 -31.01
CA THR A 159 -48.57 6.64 -31.28
C THR A 159 -47.84 7.20 -30.04
N SER A 160 -46.61 7.66 -30.28
CA SER A 160 -45.50 8.17 -29.45
C SER A 160 -45.69 9.46 -28.60
N THR A 161 -44.58 9.90 -27.97
CA THR A 161 -44.20 11.31 -27.61
C THR A 161 -44.59 11.79 -26.19
N SER A 162 -43.74 12.47 -25.38
CA SER A 162 -42.26 12.63 -25.37
C SER A 162 -41.77 13.18 -24.01
N SER A 163 -40.53 12.83 -23.65
CA SER A 163 -39.54 13.38 -22.71
C SER A 163 -39.83 14.65 -21.87
N THR A 164 -39.37 14.63 -20.62
CA THR A 164 -39.33 15.74 -19.65
C THR A 164 -37.92 15.93 -19.09
N VAL A 165 -37.42 17.17 -18.97
CA VAL A 165 -36.65 17.81 -17.85
C VAL A 165 -36.25 19.24 -18.30
N GLU A 166 -36.24 20.27 -17.44
CA GLU A 166 -35.06 20.62 -16.61
C GLU A 166 -35.32 21.62 -15.47
N SER A 167 -34.49 21.48 -14.43
CA SER A 167 -33.82 22.51 -13.60
C SER A 167 -34.56 23.78 -13.12
N THR A 168 -34.52 23.98 -11.81
CA THR A 168 -34.70 25.30 -11.15
C THR A 168 -33.79 25.36 -9.91
N ALA A 169 -33.22 26.52 -9.57
CA ALA A 169 -32.25 26.66 -8.49
C ALA A 169 -32.45 27.92 -7.64
N SER A 170 -32.15 27.81 -6.34
CA SER A 170 -32.00 28.88 -5.32
C SER A 170 -31.14 28.28 -4.20
N LYS A 171 -30.09 28.91 -3.65
CA LYS A 171 -29.83 30.27 -3.16
C LYS A 171 -30.25 30.45 -1.68
N GLU A 172 -29.22 30.58 -0.83
CA GLU A 172 -29.08 31.31 0.46
C GLU A 172 -27.86 30.66 1.18
N THR A 173 -26.88 31.33 1.81
CA THR A 173 -26.75 32.59 2.58
C THR A 173 -26.98 32.41 4.09
N SER A 174 -25.90 32.49 4.87
CA SER A 174 -25.88 32.99 6.26
C SER A 174 -24.44 33.36 6.67
N GLU A 175 -24.27 34.23 7.66
CA GLU A 175 -22.99 34.75 8.14
C GLU A 175 -22.71 34.38 9.62
N SER A 176 -21.41 34.35 9.97
CA SER A 176 -20.77 34.85 11.21
C SER A 176 -21.52 34.85 12.56
N GLU A 177 -20.89 34.28 13.62
CA GLU A 177 -20.50 35.07 14.83
C GLU A 177 -19.47 34.36 15.75
N THR A 178 -19.14 34.95 16.92
CA THR A 178 -17.78 34.90 17.52
C THR A 178 -17.75 34.81 19.07
N GLN A 179 -16.62 34.33 19.64
CA GLN A 179 -16.02 34.69 20.96
C GLN A 179 -16.42 34.02 22.31
N SER A 180 -15.42 33.32 22.90
CA SER A 180 -14.79 33.60 24.23
C SER A 180 -15.20 32.96 25.58
N SER A 181 -14.14 32.63 26.35
CA SER A 181 -13.94 32.82 27.81
C SER A 181 -14.38 31.78 28.87
N SER A 182 -13.41 30.95 29.30
CA SER A 182 -12.83 30.89 30.68
C SER A 182 -13.72 30.80 31.94
N SER A 183 -13.43 29.83 32.83
CA SER A 183 -12.87 30.09 34.19
C SER A 183 -12.41 28.81 34.94
N THR A 184 -11.59 29.00 35.98
CA THR A 184 -10.77 27.98 36.69
C THR A 184 -11.34 27.62 38.07
N GLU A 185 -11.08 26.40 38.57
CA GLU A 185 -10.91 26.16 40.02
C GLU A 185 -9.86 25.07 40.30
N SER A 186 -9.52 24.79 41.56
CA SER A 186 -8.20 24.27 41.97
C SER A 186 -8.25 23.00 42.86
N SER A 187 -7.37 22.04 42.56
CA SER A 187 -6.82 21.09 43.53
C SER A 187 -5.43 20.61 43.08
N GLU A 188 -4.80 19.72 43.86
CA GLU A 188 -3.38 19.29 43.84
C GLU A 188 -2.77 19.00 42.45
N LYS A 189 -1.42 19.11 42.36
CA LYS A 189 -0.61 18.84 41.14
C LYS A 189 -0.53 17.35 40.80
N GLU A 190 -1.67 16.76 40.47
CA GLU A 190 -1.75 15.48 39.78
C GLU A 190 -1.44 15.67 38.27
N MET A 191 -0.87 14.65 37.63
CA MET A 191 -0.55 14.69 36.21
C MET A 191 -1.85 14.83 35.40
N THR A 192 -1.97 15.88 34.56
CA THR A 192 -3.21 16.16 33.82
C THR A 192 -3.06 15.93 32.33
N MET A 193 -4.07 15.26 31.76
CA MET A 193 -4.12 14.81 30.37
C MET A 193 -5.30 15.49 29.67
N THR A 194 -5.01 16.38 28.72
CA THR A 194 -6.05 17.08 27.94
C THR A 194 -6.02 16.61 26.49
N LYS A 195 -7.08 15.91 26.05
CA LYS A 195 -7.31 15.61 24.64
C LYS A 195 -7.60 16.92 23.89
N GLY A 196 -6.74 17.24 22.92
CA GLY A 196 -6.89 18.36 22.01
C GLY A 196 -7.61 17.95 20.72
N GLU A 197 -7.25 18.61 19.61
CA GLU A 197 -7.85 18.33 18.30
C GLU A 197 -7.62 16.87 17.85
N SER A 198 -8.67 16.28 17.29
CA SER A 198 -8.70 14.92 16.75
C SER A 198 -9.10 14.92 15.28
N SER A 199 -8.17 14.49 14.43
CA SER A 199 -8.37 14.19 13.02
C SER A 199 -8.76 12.71 12.83
N GLN A 200 -8.98 12.31 11.58
CA GLN A 200 -9.25 10.93 11.18
C GLN A 200 -8.09 9.96 11.52
N SER A 201 -6.84 10.43 11.38
CA SER A 201 -5.61 9.64 11.58
C SER A 201 -4.76 10.10 12.76
N ASP A 202 -5.02 11.29 13.31
CA ASP A 202 -4.08 12.00 14.19
C ASP A 202 -4.84 12.59 15.38
N ILE A 203 -4.22 12.60 16.56
CA ILE A 203 -4.81 13.15 17.78
C ILE A 203 -3.73 13.83 18.63
N SER A 204 -4.00 15.06 19.06
CA SER A 204 -3.14 15.81 19.97
C SER A 204 -3.56 15.58 21.42
N ILE A 205 -2.60 15.33 22.31
CA ILE A 205 -2.81 15.19 23.75
C ILE A 205 -1.75 16.01 24.48
N SER A 206 -2.20 16.95 25.31
CA SER A 206 -1.31 17.73 26.17
C SER A 206 -1.19 17.07 27.53
N ILE A 207 0.05 16.74 27.90
CA ILE A 207 0.45 16.21 29.19
C ILE A 207 1.05 17.34 30.01
N LYS A 208 0.42 17.68 31.14
CA LYS A 208 0.93 18.68 32.10
C LYS A 208 1.37 18.03 33.40
N ASP A 209 2.22 18.76 34.13
CA ASP A 209 2.67 18.40 35.47
C ASP A 209 3.43 17.05 35.52
N ALA A 210 4.10 16.70 34.42
CA ALA A 210 4.72 15.39 34.21
C ALA A 210 6.01 15.14 35.01
N THR A 211 6.24 13.90 35.40
CA THR A 211 7.53 13.41 35.93
C THR A 211 8.53 13.16 34.80
N ASN A 212 9.79 13.54 35.00
CA ASN A 212 10.89 13.40 34.04
C ASN A 212 11.81 12.22 34.44
N PRO A 213 12.13 11.28 33.53
CA PRO A 213 11.52 11.05 32.21
C PRO A 213 10.14 10.38 32.33
N ILE A 214 9.29 10.53 31.30
CA ILE A 214 8.02 9.78 31.23
C ILE A 214 8.29 8.30 30.95
N LYS A 215 7.71 7.42 31.77
CA LYS A 215 7.60 5.98 31.51
C LYS A 215 6.31 5.70 30.75
N LEU A 216 6.40 5.14 29.55
CA LEU A 216 5.27 4.57 28.83
C LEU A 216 5.11 3.09 29.15
N GLU A 217 3.86 2.66 29.28
CA GLU A 217 3.44 1.27 29.36
C GLU A 217 2.47 0.99 28.22
N LEU A 218 2.76 -0.06 27.46
CA LEU A 218 2.08 -0.47 26.23
C LEU A 218 1.49 -1.85 26.49
N THR A 219 0.18 -2.02 26.32
CA THR A 219 -0.53 -3.29 26.55
C THR A 219 -1.27 -3.71 25.30
N GLY A 220 -0.88 -4.83 24.70
CA GLY A 220 -1.59 -5.43 23.57
C GLY A 220 -2.91 -6.07 24.02
N LEU A 221 -3.97 -5.85 23.24
CA LEU A 221 -5.32 -6.33 23.49
C LEU A 221 -5.58 -7.62 22.68
N ASP A 222 -6.48 -7.58 21.68
CA ASP A 222 -6.98 -8.78 21.00
C ASP A 222 -6.06 -9.33 19.89
N ALA A 223 -5.17 -8.52 19.32
CA ALA A 223 -4.33 -8.89 18.18
C ALA A 223 -3.04 -8.05 18.12
N SER A 224 -2.13 -8.38 17.19
CA SER A 224 -0.84 -7.70 17.09
C SER A 224 -0.96 -6.22 16.71
N CYS A 225 -0.21 -5.34 17.37
CA CYS A 225 -0.09 -3.92 17.01
C CYS A 225 1.38 -3.51 16.89
N TRP A 226 1.76 -2.96 15.72
CA TRP A 226 3.02 -2.24 15.57
C TRP A 226 2.94 -0.87 16.28
N VAL A 227 3.99 -0.52 17.00
CA VAL A 227 4.13 0.74 17.73
C VAL A 227 5.50 1.34 17.43
N GLY A 228 5.52 2.58 16.99
CA GLY A 228 6.73 3.40 16.90
C GLY A 228 6.58 4.67 17.72
N ILE A 229 7.53 4.96 18.60
CA ILE A 229 7.58 6.21 19.36
C ILE A 229 8.70 7.07 18.78
N LEU A 230 8.35 8.29 18.38
CA LEU A 230 9.27 9.30 17.89
C LEU A 230 9.40 10.44 18.90
N VAL A 231 10.59 11.03 19.00
CA VAL A 231 10.89 12.29 19.68
C VAL A 231 11.72 13.12 18.71
N ASP A 232 11.41 14.41 18.56
CA ASP A 232 12.04 15.29 17.55
C ASP A 232 12.06 14.69 16.13
N ASN A 233 10.98 13.98 15.79
CA ASN A 233 10.78 13.26 14.52
C ASN A 233 11.79 12.12 14.24
N ALA A 234 12.52 11.63 15.26
CA ALA A 234 13.38 10.45 15.20
C ALA A 234 12.83 9.30 16.07
N TYR A 235 12.91 8.05 15.59
CA TYR A 235 12.44 6.88 16.35
C TYR A 235 13.34 6.62 17.57
N VAL A 236 12.74 6.63 18.76
CA VAL A 236 13.40 6.26 20.02
C VAL A 236 13.02 4.84 20.48
N TYR A 237 11.86 4.33 20.04
CA TYR A 237 11.42 2.96 20.30
C TYR A 237 10.56 2.45 19.14
N GLN A 238 10.69 1.16 18.78
CA GLN A 238 9.87 0.48 17.78
C GLN A 238 9.64 -0.97 18.22
N TYR A 239 8.39 -1.45 18.23
CA TYR A 239 8.05 -2.83 18.57
C TYR A 239 6.76 -3.30 17.89
N THR A 240 6.46 -4.59 17.95
CA THR A 240 5.16 -5.16 17.53
C THR A 240 4.59 -6.02 18.64
N LEU A 241 3.79 -5.40 19.50
CA LEU A 241 3.15 -6.08 20.63
C LEU A 241 2.19 -7.15 20.11
N GLN A 242 2.17 -8.29 20.81
CA GLN A 242 1.20 -9.37 20.60
C GLN A 242 -0.01 -9.21 21.55
N ALA A 243 -1.05 -10.01 21.31
CA ALA A 243 -2.25 -10.03 22.14
C ALA A 243 -1.92 -10.41 23.60
N GLY A 244 -2.37 -9.60 24.57
CA GLY A 244 -2.08 -9.77 25.99
C GLY A 244 -0.63 -9.48 26.42
N GLU A 245 0.23 -9.00 25.53
CA GLU A 245 1.62 -8.65 25.85
C GLU A 245 1.71 -7.27 26.50
N VAL A 246 2.55 -7.12 27.53
CA VAL A 246 2.87 -5.82 28.14
C VAL A 246 4.34 -5.48 27.91
N GLN A 247 4.60 -4.31 27.32
CA GLN A 247 5.92 -3.74 27.10
C GLN A 247 6.02 -2.37 27.76
N SER A 248 7.22 -1.93 28.11
CA SER A 248 7.44 -0.60 28.68
C SER A 248 8.74 0.01 28.19
N THR A 249 8.74 1.33 28.03
CA THR A 249 9.89 2.12 27.59
C THR A 249 9.84 3.50 28.23
N THR A 250 10.98 4.12 28.48
CA THR A 250 11.09 5.52 28.93
C THR A 250 11.35 6.43 27.74
N LEU A 251 10.79 7.64 27.76
CA LEU A 251 11.20 8.70 26.85
C LEU A 251 12.63 9.18 27.20
N PRO A 252 13.35 9.84 26.27
CA PRO A 252 14.53 10.62 26.60
C PRO A 252 14.22 11.68 27.67
N GLU A 253 15.20 11.97 28.53
CA GLU A 253 15.09 13.03 29.53
C GLU A 253 14.78 14.38 28.87
N ASN A 254 13.86 15.14 29.46
CA ASN A 254 13.43 16.46 28.99
C ASN A 254 12.74 16.50 27.61
N ALA A 255 12.30 15.35 27.06
CA ALA A 255 11.55 15.31 25.80
C ALA A 255 10.22 16.10 25.91
N THR A 256 10.14 17.27 25.28
CA THR A 256 8.97 18.18 25.30
C THR A 256 7.89 17.80 24.28
N ASN A 257 8.25 16.98 23.29
CA ASN A 257 7.36 16.42 22.31
C ASN A 257 7.60 14.92 22.17
N ALA A 258 6.54 14.17 21.84
CA ALA A 258 6.65 12.83 21.30
C ALA A 258 5.52 12.56 20.30
N THR A 259 5.68 11.57 19.44
CA THR A 259 4.59 11.06 18.60
C THR A 259 4.59 9.54 18.65
N ILE A 260 3.47 8.95 19.10
CA ILE A 260 3.27 7.50 19.11
C ILE A 260 2.47 7.12 17.87
N VAL A 261 3.10 6.44 16.92
CA VAL A 261 2.47 5.90 15.71
C VAL A 261 2.02 4.47 16.00
N LEU A 262 0.72 4.22 15.88
CA LEU A 262 0.07 2.94 16.15
C LEU A 262 -0.46 2.36 14.84
N GLY A 263 0.01 1.17 14.44
CA GLY A 263 -0.44 0.52 13.21
C GLY A 263 -1.84 -0.12 13.30
N ALA A 264 -2.23 -0.55 14.51
CA ALA A 264 -3.52 -1.16 14.81
C ALA A 264 -4.02 -0.69 16.18
N SER A 265 -4.24 0.62 16.32
CA SER A 265 -4.58 1.35 17.55
C SER A 265 -5.70 0.72 18.39
N GLN A 266 -6.73 0.16 17.76
CA GLN A 266 -7.81 -0.59 18.43
C GLN A 266 -7.34 -1.84 19.22
N ASN A 267 -6.14 -2.35 18.96
CA ASN A 267 -5.60 -3.56 19.58
C ASN A 267 -4.55 -3.25 20.67
N ILE A 268 -4.49 -2.01 21.16
CA ILE A 268 -3.50 -1.58 22.16
C ILE A 268 -4.11 -0.58 23.15
N GLN A 269 -3.64 -0.63 24.40
CA GLN A 269 -3.83 0.39 25.41
C GLN A 269 -2.47 0.99 25.80
N ILE A 270 -2.44 2.30 26.08
CA ILE A 270 -1.25 3.04 26.47
C ILE A 270 -1.48 3.74 27.80
N ALA A 271 -0.47 3.75 28.65
CA ALA A 271 -0.40 4.60 29.85
C ALA A 271 0.93 5.35 29.90
N ALA A 272 0.90 6.58 30.43
CA ALA A 272 2.08 7.37 30.78
C ALA A 272 2.13 7.54 32.30
N ASN A 273 3.23 7.14 32.93
CA ASN A 273 3.40 7.14 34.40
C ASN A 273 2.25 6.47 35.18
N GLY A 274 1.59 5.46 34.57
CA GLY A 274 0.43 4.75 35.12
C GLY A 274 -0.95 5.33 34.76
N GLN A 275 -1.02 6.54 34.20
CA GLN A 275 -2.27 7.17 33.78
C GLN A 275 -2.61 6.77 32.33
N LYS A 276 -3.82 6.22 32.08
CA LYS A 276 -4.25 5.83 30.72
C LYS A 276 -4.26 7.06 29.80
N ILE A 277 -3.59 6.94 28.66
CA ILE A 277 -3.76 7.87 27.54
C ILE A 277 -5.04 7.48 26.80
N ASP A 278 -6.07 8.33 26.84
CA ASP A 278 -7.26 8.12 26.03
C ASP A 278 -7.09 8.73 24.63
N PHE A 279 -6.82 7.86 23.65
CA PHE A 279 -6.70 8.22 22.24
C PHE A 279 -7.84 7.68 21.38
N ASP A 280 -8.88 7.08 21.98
CA ASP A 280 -10.04 6.62 21.24
C ASP A 280 -10.82 7.81 20.64
N ASP A 281 -11.53 7.56 19.54
CA ASP A 281 -12.51 8.51 19.04
C ASP A 281 -13.76 7.81 18.46
N PRO A 282 -14.97 8.08 18.98
CA PRO A 282 -16.21 7.51 18.45
C PRO A 282 -16.48 7.85 16.98
N GLN A 283 -15.97 8.97 16.47
CA GLN A 283 -16.16 9.39 15.07
C GLN A 283 -15.18 8.68 14.11
N TYR A 284 -13.99 8.30 14.59
CA TYR A 284 -12.88 7.85 13.76
C TYR A 284 -12.28 6.51 14.24
N LYS A 285 -12.99 5.42 13.91
CA LYS A 285 -12.49 4.05 14.07
C LYS A 285 -11.56 3.64 12.91
N LEU A 286 -10.34 4.18 12.89
CA LEU A 286 -9.28 3.71 12.00
C LEU A 286 -8.34 2.71 12.70
N LEU A 287 -7.73 1.84 11.90
CA LEU A 287 -6.68 0.93 12.37
C LEU A 287 -5.42 1.73 12.75
N GLN A 288 -4.89 2.55 11.83
CA GLN A 288 -3.73 3.39 12.12
C GLN A 288 -4.13 4.67 12.86
N LYS A 289 -3.35 5.07 13.87
CA LYS A 289 -3.50 6.37 14.56
C LYS A 289 -2.15 6.93 15.04
N ASN A 290 -1.97 8.23 14.91
CA ASN A 290 -0.81 8.97 15.43
C ASN A 290 -1.23 9.77 16.66
N VAL A 291 -0.57 9.55 17.79
CA VAL A 291 -0.84 10.26 19.06
C VAL A 291 0.30 11.24 19.31
N HIS A 292 0.05 12.53 19.09
CA HIS A 292 1.02 13.60 19.34
C HIS A 292 0.95 14.05 20.79
N LEU A 293 2.04 13.89 21.53
CA LEU A 293 2.16 14.28 22.92
C LEU A 293 2.93 15.60 23.01
N ALA A 294 2.29 16.63 23.58
CA ALA A 294 2.96 17.84 24.05
C ALA A 294 3.19 17.69 25.56
N ILE A 295 4.42 17.86 26.05
CA ILE A 295 4.82 17.48 27.41
C ILE A 295 5.36 18.69 28.16
N GLU A 296 4.68 19.06 29.24
CA GLU A 296 5.13 20.02 30.24
C GLU A 296 5.50 19.29 31.54
N TYR A 297 6.78 19.33 31.90
CA TYR A 297 7.32 18.71 33.13
C TYR A 297 7.10 19.60 34.37
N GLN A 298 7.16 18.98 35.55
CA GLN A 298 7.31 19.72 36.80
C GLN A 298 8.60 20.54 36.82
N GLU A 299 8.52 21.79 37.30
CA GLU A 299 9.70 22.56 37.70
C GLU A 299 10.34 21.92 38.94
N THR A 300 11.56 21.39 38.78
CA THR A 300 12.37 20.93 39.92
C THR A 300 12.98 22.13 40.63
N ASN A 301 12.43 22.47 41.80
CA ASN A 301 12.86 23.55 42.69
C ASN A 301 13.88 23.08 43.74
#